data_AF-A0A496QC61-F1
#
_entry.id   AF-A0A496QC61-F1
#
_cell.length_a   1.000
_cell.length_b   1.000
_cell.length_c   1.000
_cell.angle_alpha   90.00
_cell.angle_beta   90.00
_cell.angle_gamma   90.00
#
_symmetry.space_group_name_H-M   'P 1'
#
loop_
_entity.id
_entity.type
_entity.pdbx_description
1 polymer ?
#
loop_
_entity_poly.entity_id
_entity_poly.type
_entity_poly.pdbx_seq_one_letter_code
_entity_poly.pdbx_strand_id
1 'polypeptide(L)'
;FSSHISRIIEVINNCDENSLVLLDELGAGTDPVEGAALSMAIIDMLLTKKAKTVVSTHLSPLKIYALNKPEVINASVEFDVDTLKPTYHLIMGIPGSSNALEISRRLGLPGEVLNKAKEYMSNESTNFEALISELHKERSKIEIIKRELIEEKQKLEELKEKYNERFEKLKKKRLGELDRELKELEEKLSTYIRKIEESINLGRSEKEEDKIKAVKELYKAKEKLHRSPSSMHSVTDDIHIEAGDNVKILDTGVIAEVISVKEGKAFLKAGILTLEVPLSKLEKVKPLQKGDEEKSNSIVSGIQRFSDELDIRGMTTDDVPFVLDDFIDSLIRTNRSKGYIIHGKGTGKLAEAVWKYLRQKRIVKRFRIGTPKEGGHGVTVIEV
;
A
#
# COMPACT_ATOMS: atom_id res chain seq x y z
N PHE A 1 55.01 8.51 13.49
CA PHE A 1 55.05 7.37 12.55
C PHE A 1 55.71 6.13 13.14
N SER A 2 57.04 6.07 13.32
CA SER A 2 57.75 4.82 13.70
C SER A 2 57.23 4.15 14.97
N SER A 3 56.89 4.92 16.02
CA SER A 3 56.27 4.39 17.24
C SER A 3 54.90 3.71 17.00
N HIS A 4 54.07 4.25 16.09
CA HIS A 4 52.79 3.63 15.73
C HIS A 4 53.04 2.29 15.01
N ILE A 5 53.98 2.26 14.07
CA ILE A 5 54.33 1.04 13.34
C ILE A 5 54.88 -0.03 14.29
N SER A 6 55.74 0.33 15.24
CA SER A 6 56.23 -0.64 16.24
C SER A 6 55.09 -1.29 17.03
N ARG A 7 54.08 -0.53 17.43
CA ARG A 7 52.89 -1.06 18.11
C ARG A 7 52.04 -1.94 17.19
N ILE A 8 51.86 -1.54 15.93
CA ILE A 8 51.12 -2.34 14.95
C ILE A 8 51.82 -3.68 14.69
N ILE A 9 53.16 -3.69 14.62
CA ILE A 9 53.95 -4.93 14.49
C ILE A 9 53.69 -5.84 15.70
N GLU A 10 53.69 -5.29 16.91
CA GLU A 10 53.39 -6.04 18.13
C GLU A 10 51.96 -6.61 18.10
N VAL A 11 50.98 -5.83 17.68
CA VAL A 11 49.59 -6.28 17.51
C VAL A 11 49.49 -7.42 16.49
N ILE A 12 50.08 -7.25 15.30
CA ILE A 12 50.05 -8.27 14.25
C ILE A 12 50.71 -9.57 14.73
N ASN A 13 51.81 -9.50 15.46
CA ASN A 13 52.52 -10.69 15.92
C ASN A 13 51.75 -11.47 16.99
N ASN A 14 50.94 -10.81 17.80
CA ASN A 14 50.25 -11.42 18.95
C ASN A 14 48.75 -11.65 18.74
N CYS A 15 48.12 -11.08 17.71
CA CYS A 15 46.69 -11.22 17.50
C CYS A 15 46.29 -12.53 16.79
N ASP A 16 45.08 -12.98 17.14
CA ASP A 16 44.39 -14.17 16.64
C ASP A 16 42.89 -13.90 16.43
N GLU A 17 42.12 -14.95 16.16
CA GLU A 17 40.68 -14.88 15.92
C GLU A 17 39.83 -14.46 17.13
N ASN A 18 40.39 -14.51 18.34
CA ASN A 18 39.74 -14.08 19.58
C ASN A 18 40.12 -12.66 20.00
N SER A 19 40.96 -11.99 19.20
CA SER A 19 41.46 -10.65 19.47
C SER A 19 40.53 -9.57 18.92
N LEU A 20 40.36 -8.48 19.69
CA LEU A 20 39.77 -7.21 19.22
C LEU A 20 40.90 -6.19 19.02
N VAL A 21 41.09 -5.76 17.78
CA VAL A 21 42.12 -4.79 17.39
C VAL A 21 41.46 -3.45 17.09
N LEU A 22 41.89 -2.39 17.77
CA LEU A 22 41.43 -1.02 17.56
C LEU A 22 42.60 -0.19 17.05
N LEU A 23 42.53 0.29 15.81
CA LEU A 23 43.55 1.11 15.19
C LEU A 23 43.00 2.52 14.97
N ASP A 24 43.56 3.48 15.67
CA ASP A 24 43.18 4.88 15.55
C ASP A 24 44.09 5.59 14.54
N GLU A 25 43.48 6.30 13.59
CA GLU A 25 44.12 7.03 12.50
C GLU A 25 45.17 6.21 11.75
N LEU A 26 44.80 5.02 11.31
CA LEU A 26 45.71 4.14 10.58
C LEU A 26 46.18 4.80 9.27
N GLY A 27 47.52 4.80 9.09
CA GLY A 27 48.17 5.43 7.95
C GLY A 27 48.53 6.91 8.14
N ALA A 28 48.27 7.49 9.31
CA ALA A 28 48.62 8.88 9.61
C ALA A 28 50.12 9.12 9.85
N GLY A 29 50.57 10.34 9.57
CA GLY A 29 51.94 10.81 9.86
C GLY A 29 53.01 10.41 8.85
N THR A 30 52.61 10.02 7.63
CA THR A 30 53.47 9.79 6.46
C THR A 30 52.78 10.31 5.20
N ASP A 31 53.39 10.12 4.03
CA ASP A 31 52.76 10.41 2.74
C ASP A 31 51.39 9.71 2.63
N PRO A 32 50.30 10.38 2.21
CA PRO A 32 48.97 9.78 2.15
C PRO A 32 48.86 8.56 1.24
N VAL A 33 49.64 8.50 0.14
CA VAL A 33 49.60 7.40 -0.82
C VAL A 33 50.30 6.18 -0.22
N GLU A 34 51.51 6.37 0.32
CA GLU A 34 52.26 5.31 0.99
C GLU A 34 51.52 4.81 2.25
N GLY A 35 51.01 5.73 3.06
CA GLY A 35 50.25 5.45 4.27
C GLY A 35 49.00 4.64 3.98
N ALA A 36 48.27 4.96 2.90
CA ALA A 36 47.10 4.21 2.48
C ALA A 36 47.46 2.78 2.03
N ALA A 37 48.50 2.63 1.19
CA ALA A 37 48.98 1.33 0.72
C ALA A 37 49.38 0.41 1.88
N LEU A 38 50.17 0.94 2.82
CA LEU A 38 50.58 0.21 4.01
C LEU A 38 49.39 -0.18 4.90
N SER A 39 48.43 0.73 5.07
CA SER A 39 47.23 0.47 5.88
C SER A 39 46.37 -0.63 5.29
N MET A 40 46.19 -0.66 3.96
CA MET A 40 45.49 -1.74 3.27
C MET A 40 46.17 -3.10 3.51
N ALA A 41 47.50 -3.16 3.39
CA ALA A 41 48.26 -4.38 3.65
C ALA A 41 48.17 -4.85 5.11
N ILE A 42 48.16 -3.92 6.08
CA ILE A 42 47.94 -4.22 7.50
C ILE A 42 46.55 -4.81 7.72
N ILE A 43 45.51 -4.22 7.13
CA ILE A 43 44.13 -4.72 7.24
C ILE A 43 44.04 -6.12 6.65
N ASP A 44 44.63 -6.38 5.48
CA ASP A 44 44.68 -7.71 4.85
C ASP A 44 45.34 -8.78 5.75
N MET A 45 46.41 -8.41 6.44
CA MET A 45 47.08 -9.30 7.39
C MET A 45 46.18 -9.63 8.59
N LEU A 46 45.49 -8.63 9.15
CA LEU A 46 44.57 -8.82 10.27
C LEU A 46 43.34 -9.67 9.87
N LEU A 47 42.85 -9.49 8.65
CA LEU A 47 41.80 -10.34 8.07
C LEU A 47 42.25 -11.79 7.94
N THR A 48 43.49 -12.02 7.47
CA THR A 48 44.07 -13.38 7.37
C THR A 48 44.14 -14.07 8.73
N LYS A 49 44.43 -13.31 9.79
CA LYS A 49 44.41 -13.76 11.18
C LYS A 49 43.01 -13.88 11.80
N LYS A 50 41.97 -13.48 11.06
CA LYS A 50 40.57 -13.43 11.50
C LYS A 50 40.33 -12.58 12.75
N ALA A 51 41.21 -11.61 13.04
CA ALA A 51 41.06 -10.72 14.17
C ALA A 51 39.92 -9.74 13.92
N LYS A 52 39.05 -9.53 14.93
CA LYS A 52 38.01 -8.50 14.85
C LYS A 52 38.69 -7.14 14.91
N THR A 53 38.55 -6.35 13.85
CA THR A 53 39.32 -5.10 13.72
C THR A 53 38.40 -3.91 13.49
N VAL A 54 38.64 -2.82 14.23
CA VAL A 54 38.04 -1.50 14.00
C VAL A 54 39.16 -0.54 13.65
N VAL A 55 39.00 0.18 12.54
CA VAL A 55 39.99 1.15 12.06
C VAL A 55 39.32 2.49 11.85
N SER A 56 39.87 3.56 12.42
CA SER A 56 39.53 4.93 12.05
C SER A 56 40.59 5.46 11.06
N THR A 57 40.16 6.24 10.07
CA THR A 57 41.05 6.84 9.08
C THR A 57 40.36 8.01 8.38
N HIS A 58 41.16 8.97 7.89
CA HIS A 58 40.71 10.02 6.98
C HIS A 58 41.14 9.77 5.53
N LEU A 59 41.84 8.66 5.25
CA LEU A 59 42.39 8.35 3.94
C LEU A 59 41.31 7.84 2.98
N SER A 60 40.99 8.61 1.93
CA SER A 60 40.00 8.23 0.92
C SER A 60 40.24 6.88 0.24
N PRO A 61 41.48 6.44 -0.07
CA PRO A 61 41.71 5.12 -0.65
C PRO A 61 41.21 3.97 0.22
N LEU A 62 41.21 4.12 1.56
CA LEU A 62 40.68 3.08 2.46
C LEU A 62 39.16 2.96 2.39
N LYS A 63 38.45 4.09 2.17
CA LYS A 63 37.00 4.09 1.93
C LYS A 63 36.67 3.23 0.69
N ILE A 64 37.45 3.39 -0.38
CA ILE A 64 37.29 2.65 -1.65
C ILE A 64 37.68 1.19 -1.49
N TYR A 65 38.78 0.91 -0.77
CA TYR A 65 39.21 -0.46 -0.44
C TYR A 65 38.09 -1.25 0.23
N ALA A 66 37.45 -0.68 1.25
CA ALA A 66 36.35 -1.32 1.97
C ALA A 66 35.11 -1.59 1.10
N LEU A 67 34.86 -0.80 0.05
CA LEU A 67 33.76 -1.07 -0.89
C LEU A 67 34.01 -2.30 -1.79
N ASN A 68 35.29 -2.62 -2.04
CA ASN A 68 35.69 -3.72 -2.92
C ASN A 68 36.02 -5.01 -2.17
N LYS A 69 35.91 -5.01 -0.84
CA LYS A 69 36.25 -6.12 0.05
C LYS A 69 35.02 -6.54 0.86
N PRO A 70 34.35 -7.66 0.52
CA PRO A 70 33.16 -8.13 1.22
C PRO A 70 33.34 -8.34 2.73
N GLU A 71 34.56 -8.65 3.17
CA GLU A 71 34.92 -8.88 4.58
C GLU A 71 35.11 -7.59 5.37
N VAL A 72 35.08 -6.42 4.70
CA VAL A 72 35.31 -5.11 5.30
C VAL A 72 34.07 -4.26 5.13
N ILE A 73 33.62 -3.62 6.20
CA ILE A 73 32.42 -2.79 6.19
C ILE A 73 32.83 -1.35 6.48
N ASN A 74 32.49 -0.43 5.58
CA ASN A 74 32.62 1.00 5.85
C ASN A 74 31.66 1.42 6.97
N ALA A 75 32.09 2.33 7.83
CA ALA A 75 31.23 3.00 8.78
C ALA A 75 31.60 4.48 8.89
N SER A 76 30.65 5.31 9.26
CA SER A 76 30.89 6.73 9.52
C SER A 76 30.06 7.24 10.67
N VAL A 77 30.54 8.30 11.31
CA VAL A 77 29.77 9.02 12.32
C VAL A 77 29.07 10.18 11.63
N GLU A 78 27.77 10.27 11.84
CA GLU A 78 26.94 11.31 11.25
C GLU A 78 27.29 12.69 11.84
N PHE A 79 27.37 13.67 10.96
CA PHE A 79 27.68 15.05 11.27
C PHE A 79 26.64 15.95 10.63
N ASP A 80 26.00 16.77 11.46
CA ASP A 80 25.02 17.74 11.00
C ASP A 80 25.75 18.98 10.50
N VAL A 81 25.80 19.13 9.17
CA VAL A 81 26.40 20.28 8.50
C VAL A 81 25.61 21.56 8.82
N ASP A 82 24.29 21.46 9.07
CA ASP A 82 23.40 22.58 9.39
C ASP A 82 23.65 23.18 10.77
N THR A 83 23.98 22.36 11.75
CA THR A 83 24.28 22.84 13.11
C THR A 83 25.77 22.86 13.43
N LEU A 84 26.61 22.33 12.53
CA LEU A 84 28.05 22.07 12.74
C LEU A 84 28.31 21.20 13.98
N LYS A 85 27.39 20.28 14.31
CA LYS A 85 27.50 19.41 15.48
C LYS A 85 27.57 17.93 15.08
N PRO A 86 28.40 17.12 15.75
CA PRO A 86 28.32 15.68 15.62
C PRO A 86 26.99 15.18 16.21
N THR A 87 26.31 14.27 15.51
CA THR A 87 25.12 13.60 16.07
C THR A 87 25.51 12.37 16.88
N TYR A 88 26.79 11.97 16.82
CA TYR A 88 27.35 10.75 17.43
C TYR A 88 26.64 9.46 17.01
N HIS A 89 25.93 9.49 15.88
CA HIS A 89 25.23 8.35 15.35
C HIS A 89 26.14 7.59 14.37
N LEU A 90 26.38 6.30 14.64
CA LEU A 90 27.18 5.44 13.79
C LEU A 90 26.36 4.88 12.63
N ILE A 91 26.75 5.24 11.42
CA ILE A 91 26.16 4.81 10.15
C ILE A 91 27.01 3.67 9.58
N MET A 92 26.52 2.44 9.72
CA MET A 92 27.14 1.26 9.12
C MET A 92 26.87 1.17 7.61
N GLY A 93 27.85 0.71 6.85
CA GLY A 93 27.80 0.46 5.41
C GLY A 93 28.11 1.67 4.52
N ILE A 94 28.20 2.88 5.08
CA ILE A 94 28.42 4.11 4.29
C ILE A 94 29.67 4.81 4.81
N PRO A 95 30.64 5.14 3.93
CA PRO A 95 31.82 5.90 4.32
C PRO A 95 31.44 7.35 4.64
N GLY A 96 32.27 8.03 5.44
CA GLY A 96 32.01 9.42 5.83
C GLY A 96 32.28 10.38 4.68
N SER A 97 31.44 11.42 4.53
CA SER A 97 31.69 12.51 3.60
C SER A 97 32.74 13.48 4.14
N SER A 98 33.64 13.93 3.28
CA SER A 98 34.64 14.94 3.61
C SER A 98 33.99 16.33 3.59
N ASN A 99 33.48 16.80 4.74
CA ASN A 99 32.70 18.04 4.85
C ASN A 99 33.55 19.32 4.98
N ALA A 100 34.87 19.25 4.79
CA ALA A 100 35.79 20.35 5.09
C ALA A 100 35.41 21.67 4.39
N LEU A 101 35.10 21.64 3.09
CA LEU A 101 34.73 22.85 2.33
C LEU A 101 33.40 23.46 2.78
N GLU A 102 32.41 22.63 3.13
CA GLU A 102 31.09 23.12 3.58
C GLU A 102 31.17 23.69 5.00
N ILE A 103 31.99 23.08 5.86
CA ILE A 103 32.32 23.61 7.19
C ILE A 103 33.06 24.96 7.04
N SER A 104 34.10 25.02 6.20
CA SER A 104 34.85 26.26 5.96
C SER A 104 33.94 27.39 5.45
N ARG A 105 32.98 27.07 4.56
CA ARG A 105 31.97 28.04 4.10
C ARG A 105 31.17 28.62 5.26
N ARG A 106 30.68 27.76 6.16
CA ARG A 106 29.87 28.18 7.32
C ARG A 106 30.66 28.98 8.34
N LEU A 107 31.96 28.70 8.47
CA LEU A 107 32.88 29.49 9.27
C LEU A 107 33.24 30.83 8.63
N GLY A 108 32.74 31.12 7.42
CA GLY A 108 32.89 32.41 6.75
C GLY A 108 34.06 32.50 5.76
N LEU A 109 34.63 31.37 5.33
CA LEU A 109 35.68 31.38 4.32
C LEU A 109 35.13 31.91 2.98
N PRO A 110 35.79 32.90 2.33
CA PRO A 110 35.28 33.47 1.09
C PRO A 110 35.06 32.44 -0.01
N GLY A 111 33.97 32.61 -0.76
CA GLY A 111 33.59 31.71 -1.86
C GLY A 111 34.68 31.54 -2.91
N GLU A 112 35.48 32.59 -3.17
CA GLU A 112 36.61 32.55 -4.10
C GLU A 112 37.69 31.54 -3.68
N VAL A 113 38.00 31.47 -2.39
CA VAL A 113 38.98 30.51 -1.84
C VAL A 113 38.43 29.10 -1.95
N LEU A 114 37.14 28.91 -1.63
CA LEU A 114 36.48 27.60 -1.75
C LEU A 114 36.41 27.12 -3.20
N ASN A 115 36.17 28.02 -4.15
CA ASN A 115 36.13 27.68 -5.57
C ASN A 115 37.52 27.25 -6.06
N LYS A 116 38.57 28.00 -5.71
CA LYS A 116 39.95 27.60 -6.00
C LYS A 116 40.34 26.27 -5.33
N ALA A 117 39.91 26.04 -4.10
CA ALA A 117 40.17 24.78 -3.40
C ALA A 117 39.53 23.58 -4.13
N LYS A 118 38.33 23.74 -4.69
CA LYS A 118 37.69 22.72 -5.53
C LYS A 118 38.46 22.45 -6.82
N GLU A 119 39.04 23.47 -7.44
CA GLU A 119 39.86 23.31 -8.66
C GLU A 119 41.15 22.51 -8.41
N TYR A 120 41.71 22.57 -7.20
CA TYR A 120 42.89 21.78 -6.83
C TYR A 120 42.59 20.31 -6.52
N MET A 121 41.33 19.96 -6.29
CA MET A 121 40.94 18.57 -6.05
C MET A 121 40.85 17.81 -7.37
N SER A 122 41.36 16.58 -7.41
CA SER A 122 41.20 15.74 -8.59
C SER A 122 39.72 15.49 -8.89
N ASN A 123 39.34 15.46 -10.17
CA ASN A 123 37.95 15.25 -10.60
C ASN A 123 37.38 13.91 -10.06
N GLU A 124 38.21 12.87 -10.00
CA GLU A 124 37.82 11.55 -9.48
C GLU A 124 37.49 11.58 -7.98
N SER A 125 38.35 12.21 -7.16
CA SER A 125 38.09 12.36 -5.72
C SER A 125 36.84 13.21 -5.46
N THR A 126 36.62 14.24 -6.28
CA THR A 126 35.45 15.12 -6.16
C THR A 126 34.15 14.38 -6.49
N ASN A 127 34.14 13.58 -7.56
CA ASN A 127 32.97 12.78 -7.94
C ASN A 127 32.64 11.72 -6.91
N PHE A 128 33.65 11.05 -6.35
CA PHE A 128 33.45 10.04 -5.30
C PHE A 128 32.85 10.67 -4.03
N GLU A 129 33.41 11.78 -3.54
CA GLU A 129 32.88 12.47 -2.37
C GLU A 129 31.46 13.03 -2.59
N ALA A 130 31.16 13.50 -3.81
CA ALA A 130 29.81 13.92 -4.18
C ALA A 130 28.80 12.76 -4.10
N LEU A 131 29.16 11.57 -4.62
CA LEU A 131 28.33 10.38 -4.53
C LEU A 131 28.08 9.95 -3.08
N ILE A 132 29.12 9.98 -2.24
CA ILE A 132 28.97 9.67 -0.81
C ILE A 132 28.02 10.68 -0.13
N SER A 133 28.15 11.97 -0.43
CA SER A 133 27.25 13.00 0.10
C SER A 133 25.79 12.78 -0.33
N GLU A 134 25.56 12.36 -1.57
CA GLU A 134 24.23 12.03 -2.09
C GLU A 134 23.64 10.81 -1.37
N LEU A 135 24.42 9.73 -1.19
CA LEU A 135 24.00 8.54 -0.44
C LEU A 135 23.62 8.87 1.02
N HIS A 136 24.35 9.76 1.69
CA HIS A 136 23.99 10.23 3.04
C HIS A 136 22.66 10.98 3.04
N LYS A 137 22.44 11.87 2.06
CA LYS A 137 21.16 12.59 1.93
C LYS A 137 19.99 11.67 1.66
N GLU A 138 20.14 10.69 0.77
CA GLU A 138 19.10 9.70 0.50
C GLU A 138 18.79 8.86 1.73
N ARG A 139 19.81 8.40 2.47
CA ARG A 139 19.60 7.64 3.70
C ARG A 139 18.88 8.45 4.77
N SER A 140 19.27 9.71 4.98
CA SER A 140 18.60 10.60 5.92
C SER A 140 17.11 10.76 5.57
N LYS A 141 16.79 10.94 4.28
CA LYS A 141 15.39 10.96 3.81
C LYS A 141 14.67 9.64 4.08
N ILE A 142 15.29 8.50 3.82
CA ILE A 142 14.71 7.18 4.08
C ILE A 142 14.40 7.00 5.57
N GLU A 143 15.29 7.43 6.47
CA GLU A 143 15.06 7.36 7.92
C GLU A 143 13.88 8.23 8.37
N ILE A 144 13.72 9.43 7.80
CA ILE A 144 12.56 10.30 8.06
C ILE A 144 11.28 9.61 7.59
N ILE A 145 11.24 9.14 6.34
CA ILE A 145 10.07 8.45 5.77
C ILE A 145 9.72 7.20 6.58
N LYS A 146 10.74 6.44 7.02
CA LYS A 146 10.54 5.24 7.83
C LYS A 146 9.91 5.57 9.19
N ARG A 147 10.30 6.68 9.81
CA ARG A 147 9.70 7.16 11.06
C ARG A 147 8.24 7.56 10.84
N GLU A 148 7.96 8.36 9.81
CA GLU A 148 6.60 8.76 9.45
C GLU A 148 5.71 7.55 9.15
N LEU A 149 6.24 6.55 8.45
CA LEU A 149 5.53 5.30 8.15
C LEU A 149 5.17 4.51 9.42
N ILE A 150 6.06 4.48 10.41
CA ILE A 150 5.79 3.82 11.70
C ILE A 150 4.67 4.55 12.44
N GLU A 151 4.72 5.88 12.51
CA GLU A 151 3.68 6.69 13.16
C GLU A 151 2.33 6.52 12.46
N GLU A 152 2.30 6.52 11.13
CA GLU A 152 1.05 6.36 10.37
C GLU A 152 0.47 4.95 10.51
N LYS A 153 1.33 3.92 10.58
CA LYS A 153 0.89 2.55 10.88
C LYS A 153 0.22 2.46 12.25
N GLN A 154 0.79 3.10 13.28
CA GLN A 154 0.21 3.12 14.63
C GLN A 154 -1.17 3.79 14.63
N LYS A 155 -1.30 4.95 13.98
CA LYS A 155 -2.61 5.62 13.85
C LYS A 155 -3.64 4.76 13.13
N LEU A 156 -3.22 4.05 12.07
CA LEU A 156 -4.11 3.16 11.32
C LEU A 156 -4.61 2.00 12.19
N GLU A 157 -3.73 1.45 13.03
CA GLU A 157 -4.05 0.37 13.96
C GLU A 157 -5.07 0.83 15.02
N GLU A 158 -4.85 2.01 15.63
CA GLU A 158 -5.82 2.62 16.55
C GLU A 158 -7.18 2.91 15.90
N LEU A 159 -7.19 3.37 14.64
CA LEU A 159 -8.42 3.65 13.92
C LEU A 159 -9.20 2.36 13.61
N LYS A 160 -8.49 1.28 13.27
CA LYS A 160 -9.09 -0.05 13.06
C LYS A 160 -9.72 -0.58 14.35
N GLU A 161 -9.05 -0.44 15.49
CA GLU A 161 -9.62 -0.84 16.78
C GLU A 161 -10.90 -0.07 17.10
N LYS A 162 -10.88 1.27 16.97
CA LYS A 162 -12.07 2.12 17.16
C LYS A 162 -13.21 1.75 16.21
N TYR A 163 -12.90 1.42 14.96
CA TYR A 163 -13.88 0.97 13.98
C TYR A 163 -14.51 -0.37 14.39
N ASN A 164 -13.69 -1.35 14.78
CA ASN A 164 -14.16 -2.67 15.21
C ASN A 164 -15.04 -2.57 16.46
N GLU A 165 -14.66 -1.76 17.45
CA GLU A 165 -15.50 -1.51 18.62
C GLU A 165 -16.86 -0.91 18.24
N ARG A 166 -16.87 0.08 17.33
CA ARG A 166 -18.10 0.71 16.87
C ARG A 166 -18.97 -0.27 16.08
N PHE A 167 -18.34 -1.10 15.26
CA PHE A 167 -19.00 -2.15 14.49
C PHE A 167 -19.68 -3.18 15.41
N GLU A 168 -18.96 -3.69 16.42
CA GLU A 168 -19.52 -4.63 17.39
C GLU A 168 -20.66 -4.01 18.23
N LYS A 169 -20.54 -2.73 18.60
CA LYS A 169 -21.63 -1.99 19.26
C LYS A 169 -22.87 -1.89 18.37
N LEU A 170 -22.71 -1.54 17.09
CA LEU A 170 -23.81 -1.44 16.14
C LEU A 170 -24.45 -2.81 15.88
N LYS A 171 -23.64 -3.86 15.72
CA LYS A 171 -24.09 -5.23 15.54
C LYS A 171 -24.93 -5.72 16.73
N LYS A 172 -24.45 -5.51 17.95
CA LYS A 172 -25.21 -5.83 19.18
C LYS A 172 -26.52 -5.06 19.26
N LYS A 173 -26.51 -3.76 18.93
CA LYS A 173 -27.74 -2.95 18.90
C LYS A 173 -28.75 -3.50 17.89
N ARG A 174 -28.29 -3.86 16.68
CA ARG A 174 -29.17 -4.39 15.63
C ARG A 174 -29.75 -5.75 15.98
N LEU A 175 -28.95 -6.65 16.57
CA LEU A 175 -29.43 -7.93 17.11
C LEU A 175 -30.52 -7.72 18.16
N GLY A 176 -30.31 -6.81 19.11
CA GLY A 176 -31.31 -6.50 20.13
C GLY A 176 -32.58 -5.85 19.58
N GLU A 177 -32.50 -5.06 18.50
CA GLU A 177 -33.67 -4.56 17.77
C GLU A 177 -34.43 -5.71 17.08
N LEU A 178 -33.71 -6.62 16.41
CA LEU A 178 -34.29 -7.78 15.75
C LEU A 178 -35.02 -8.71 16.73
N ASP A 179 -34.42 -8.96 17.89
CA ASP A 179 -35.02 -9.79 18.95
C ASP A 179 -36.33 -9.18 19.49
N ARG A 180 -36.41 -7.84 19.55
CA ARG A 180 -37.64 -7.13 19.95
C ARG A 180 -38.70 -7.22 18.86
N GLU A 181 -38.32 -7.00 17.60
CA GLU A 181 -39.23 -7.12 16.46
C GLU A 181 -39.80 -8.54 16.36
N LEU A 182 -38.97 -9.58 16.57
CA LEU A 182 -39.39 -10.99 16.59
C LEU A 182 -40.40 -11.25 17.72
N LYS A 183 -40.14 -10.78 18.94
CA LYS A 183 -41.08 -10.92 20.05
C LYS A 183 -42.42 -10.24 19.78
N GLU A 184 -42.40 -9.01 19.24
CA GLU A 184 -43.64 -8.33 18.86
C GLU A 184 -44.42 -9.08 17.78
N LEU A 185 -43.73 -9.68 16.82
CA LEU A 185 -44.33 -10.51 15.77
C LEU A 185 -44.96 -11.77 16.36
N GLU A 186 -44.28 -12.45 17.29
CA GLU A 186 -44.80 -13.63 18.00
C GLU A 186 -46.05 -13.28 18.82
N GLU A 187 -46.05 -12.16 19.55
CA GLU A 187 -47.22 -11.68 20.30
C GLU A 187 -48.39 -11.37 19.36
N LYS A 188 -48.14 -10.69 18.24
CA LYS A 188 -49.16 -10.44 17.21
C LYS A 188 -49.71 -11.74 16.63
N LEU A 189 -48.85 -12.71 16.30
CA LEU A 189 -49.27 -14.02 15.81
C LEU A 189 -50.14 -14.76 16.82
N SER A 190 -49.75 -14.76 18.10
CA SER A 190 -50.51 -15.40 19.17
C SER A 190 -51.90 -14.78 19.34
N THR A 191 -52.01 -13.44 19.24
CA THR A 191 -53.29 -12.74 19.30
C THR A 191 -54.16 -13.01 18.07
N TYR A 192 -53.57 -13.12 16.88
CA TYR A 192 -54.30 -13.54 15.69
C TYR A 192 -54.81 -14.99 15.79
N ILE A 193 -53.97 -15.93 16.22
CA ILE A 193 -54.37 -17.33 16.46
C ILE A 193 -55.53 -17.39 17.44
N ARG A 194 -55.45 -16.67 18.56
CA ARG A 194 -56.53 -16.62 19.57
C ARG A 194 -57.84 -16.08 19.01
N LYS A 195 -57.81 -15.04 18.17
CA LYS A 195 -59.00 -14.51 17.48
C LYS A 195 -59.60 -15.52 16.50
N ILE A 196 -58.76 -16.29 15.81
CA ILE A 196 -59.19 -17.35 14.90
C ILE A 196 -59.85 -18.48 15.70
N GLU A 197 -59.25 -18.89 16.81
CA GLU A 197 -59.82 -19.90 17.70
C GLU A 197 -61.15 -19.46 18.31
N GLU A 198 -61.28 -18.19 18.76
CA GLU A 198 -62.54 -17.63 19.24
C GLU A 198 -63.62 -17.61 18.16
N SER A 199 -63.28 -17.21 16.93
CA SER A 199 -64.22 -17.22 15.80
C SER A 199 -64.61 -18.64 15.34
N ILE A 200 -63.72 -19.63 15.49
CA ILE A 200 -64.02 -21.04 15.26
C ILE A 200 -64.93 -21.60 16.38
N ASN A 201 -64.68 -21.26 17.65
CA ASN A 201 -65.48 -21.73 18.79
C ASN A 201 -66.87 -21.07 18.89
N LEU A 202 -67.04 -19.85 18.39
CA LEU A 202 -68.36 -19.21 18.19
C LEU A 202 -69.15 -19.83 17.01
N GLY A 203 -68.51 -20.74 16.26
CA GLY A 203 -69.09 -21.51 15.14
C GLY A 203 -70.01 -22.65 15.55
N ARG A 204 -70.97 -22.37 16.45
CA ARG A 204 -72.22 -23.15 16.56
C ARG A 204 -73.42 -22.42 15.93
N SER A 205 -73.18 -21.43 15.08
CA SER A 205 -74.24 -20.79 14.28
C SER A 205 -73.79 -20.49 12.84
N GLU A 206 -74.66 -20.81 11.90
CA GLU A 206 -74.44 -21.02 10.46
C GLU A 206 -74.37 -19.73 9.62
N LYS A 207 -73.21 -19.09 9.49
CA LYS A 207 -72.99 -18.11 8.40
C LYS A 207 -71.64 -18.30 7.71
N GLU A 208 -71.67 -18.90 6.53
CA GLU A 208 -70.50 -19.15 5.66
C GLU A 208 -69.74 -17.87 5.26
N GLU A 209 -70.38 -16.70 5.26
CA GLU A 209 -69.75 -15.43 4.91
C GLU A 209 -68.65 -14.98 5.88
N ASP A 210 -68.78 -15.30 7.17
CA ASP A 210 -67.81 -14.87 8.19
C ASP A 210 -66.56 -15.76 8.19
N LYS A 211 -66.69 -17.04 7.84
CA LYS A 211 -65.54 -17.94 7.61
C LYS A 211 -64.70 -17.49 6.42
N ILE A 212 -65.35 -17.07 5.33
CA ILE A 212 -64.67 -16.59 4.13
C ILE A 212 -63.93 -15.27 4.40
N LYS A 213 -64.49 -14.38 5.23
CA LYS A 213 -63.81 -13.15 5.68
C LYS A 213 -62.58 -13.44 6.55
N ALA A 214 -62.70 -14.34 7.54
CA ALA A 214 -61.59 -14.71 8.41
C ALA A 214 -60.42 -15.35 7.64
N VAL A 215 -60.72 -16.22 6.67
CA VAL A 215 -59.71 -16.80 5.78
C VAL A 215 -59.07 -15.74 4.88
N LYS A 216 -59.85 -14.79 4.34
CA LYS A 216 -59.31 -13.67 3.56
C LYS A 216 -58.38 -12.75 4.36
N GLU A 217 -58.70 -12.49 5.63
CA GLU A 217 -57.84 -11.70 6.51
C GLU A 217 -56.55 -12.45 6.89
N LEU A 218 -56.62 -13.76 7.11
CA LEU A 218 -55.45 -14.63 7.28
C LEU A 218 -54.53 -14.61 6.06
N TYR A 219 -55.08 -14.71 4.85
CA TYR A 219 -54.31 -14.61 3.61
C TYR A 219 -53.69 -13.22 3.42
N LYS A 220 -54.40 -12.13 3.76
CA LYS A 220 -53.85 -10.76 3.75
C LYS A 220 -52.76 -10.54 4.80
N ALA A 221 -52.89 -11.14 5.98
CA ALA A 221 -51.86 -11.11 7.03
C ALA A 221 -50.61 -11.88 6.59
N LYS A 222 -50.78 -13.03 5.93
CA LYS A 222 -49.69 -13.83 5.33
C LYS A 222 -48.99 -13.09 4.20
N GLU A 223 -49.72 -12.38 3.33
CA GLU A 223 -49.14 -11.51 2.29
C GLU A 223 -48.34 -10.33 2.87
N LYS A 224 -48.80 -9.75 3.99
CA LYS A 224 -48.05 -8.68 4.69
C LYS A 224 -46.78 -9.20 5.35
N LEU A 225 -46.78 -10.45 5.83
CA LEU A 225 -45.59 -11.12 6.38
C LEU A 225 -44.53 -11.36 5.29
N HIS A 226 -44.95 -11.65 4.05
CA HIS A 226 -44.07 -11.78 2.88
C HIS A 226 -43.59 -10.44 2.28
N ARG A 227 -44.02 -9.29 2.84
CA ARG A 227 -43.63 -7.95 2.37
C ARG A 227 -42.70 -7.17 3.31
N SER A 228 -42.03 -7.85 4.24
CA SER A 228 -40.74 -7.38 4.77
C SER A 228 -39.61 -8.16 4.07
N PRO A 229 -38.40 -7.59 3.89
CA PRO A 229 -37.37 -8.20 3.06
C PRO A 229 -36.87 -9.48 3.74
N SER A 230 -37.45 -10.62 3.35
CA SER A 230 -36.92 -11.93 3.69
C SER A 230 -35.61 -12.15 2.95
N SER A 231 -34.49 -11.76 3.56
CA SER A 231 -33.18 -12.33 3.25
C SER A 231 -32.81 -13.33 4.34
N MET A 232 -33.56 -14.42 4.40
CA MET A 232 -33.16 -15.67 5.03
C MET A 232 -33.94 -16.78 4.33
N HIS A 233 -33.27 -17.50 3.45
CA HIS A 233 -33.67 -18.83 3.03
C HIS A 233 -32.60 -19.79 3.53
N SER A 234 -32.98 -20.57 4.54
CA SER A 234 -32.40 -21.86 4.85
C SER A 234 -33.42 -22.89 4.40
N VAL A 235 -33.24 -23.53 3.25
CA VAL A 235 -33.66 -24.92 3.03
C VAL A 235 -32.66 -25.54 2.05
N THR A 236 -32.09 -26.64 2.53
CA THR A 236 -31.45 -27.72 1.81
C THR A 236 -32.33 -28.21 0.65
N ASP A 237 -31.99 -27.83 -0.57
CA ASP A 237 -32.24 -28.68 -1.72
C ASP A 237 -30.87 -29.19 -2.17
N ASP A 238 -30.77 -30.50 -2.42
CA ASP A 238 -29.60 -31.17 -3.02
C ASP A 238 -29.38 -30.66 -4.45
N ILE A 239 -28.94 -29.41 -4.56
CA ILE A 239 -28.51 -28.82 -5.82
C ILE A 239 -27.11 -29.37 -6.05
N HIS A 240 -27.00 -30.37 -6.93
CA HIS A 240 -25.71 -30.75 -7.52
C HIS A 240 -25.14 -29.51 -8.22
N ILE A 241 -24.14 -28.90 -7.57
CA ILE A 241 -23.36 -27.81 -8.12
C ILE A 241 -22.26 -28.45 -8.96
N GLU A 242 -22.28 -28.23 -10.27
CA GLU A 242 -21.28 -28.73 -11.20
C GLU A 242 -20.41 -27.59 -11.74
N ALA A 243 -19.26 -27.95 -12.32
CA ALA A 243 -18.39 -26.99 -13.00
C ALA A 243 -19.14 -26.29 -14.14
N GLY A 244 -19.15 -24.96 -14.15
CA GLY A 244 -19.83 -24.10 -15.12
C GLY A 244 -21.09 -23.41 -14.59
N ASP A 245 -21.58 -23.76 -13.39
CA ASP A 245 -22.76 -23.13 -12.81
C ASP A 245 -22.45 -21.73 -12.23
N ASN A 246 -23.37 -20.78 -12.39
CA ASN A 246 -23.31 -19.53 -11.63
C ASN A 246 -23.96 -19.72 -10.27
N VAL A 247 -23.20 -19.49 -9.20
CA VAL A 247 -23.63 -19.60 -7.81
C VAL A 247 -23.44 -18.27 -7.09
N LYS A 248 -24.33 -17.96 -6.17
CA LYS A 248 -24.25 -16.82 -5.28
C LYS A 248 -23.67 -17.27 -3.96
N ILE A 249 -22.63 -16.58 -3.49
CA ILE A 249 -22.05 -16.80 -2.18
C ILE A 249 -22.93 -16.10 -1.15
N LEU A 250 -23.52 -16.84 -0.21
CA LEU A 250 -24.49 -16.31 0.75
C LEU A 250 -23.90 -15.23 1.67
N ASP A 251 -22.63 -15.37 2.06
CA ASP A 251 -21.95 -14.45 2.99
C ASP A 251 -21.65 -13.06 2.37
N THR A 252 -21.43 -13.00 1.06
CA THR A 252 -20.99 -11.78 0.37
C THR A 252 -22.00 -11.28 -0.65
N GLY A 253 -22.98 -12.10 -1.02
CA GLY A 253 -23.97 -11.82 -2.06
C GLY A 253 -23.39 -11.84 -3.49
N VAL A 254 -22.12 -12.19 -3.66
CA VAL A 254 -21.40 -12.16 -4.95
C VAL A 254 -21.78 -13.38 -5.80
N ILE A 255 -22.06 -13.14 -7.08
CA ILE A 255 -22.29 -14.19 -8.09
C ILE A 255 -20.94 -14.60 -8.68
N ALA A 256 -20.66 -15.90 -8.69
CA ALA A 256 -19.42 -16.48 -9.16
C ALA A 256 -19.68 -17.76 -9.95
N GLU A 257 -18.85 -18.05 -10.95
CA GLU A 257 -18.95 -19.25 -11.78
C GLU A 257 -18.17 -20.41 -11.15
N VAL A 258 -18.75 -21.58 -11.00
CA VAL A 258 -18.08 -22.74 -10.42
C VAL A 258 -17.04 -23.28 -11.40
N ILE A 259 -15.77 -23.30 -11.03
CA ILE A 259 -14.69 -23.87 -11.86
C ILE A 259 -14.60 -25.38 -11.64
N SER A 260 -14.67 -25.83 -10.39
CA SER A 260 -14.61 -27.25 -10.04
C SER A 260 -15.10 -27.50 -8.62
N VAL A 261 -15.60 -28.70 -8.34
CA VAL A 261 -15.98 -29.14 -6.99
C VAL A 261 -15.10 -30.32 -6.59
N LYS A 262 -14.42 -30.22 -5.44
CA LYS A 262 -13.60 -31.29 -4.87
C LYS A 262 -13.83 -31.35 -3.35
N GLU A 263 -13.97 -32.57 -2.82
CA GLU A 263 -14.04 -32.83 -1.36
C GLU A 263 -15.07 -31.96 -0.60
N GLY A 264 -16.25 -31.75 -1.17
CA GLY A 264 -17.32 -30.96 -0.53
C GLY A 264 -17.12 -29.44 -0.55
N LYS A 265 -16.10 -28.96 -1.29
CA LYS A 265 -15.81 -27.53 -1.49
C LYS A 265 -15.81 -27.19 -2.97
N ALA A 266 -16.31 -26.01 -3.31
CA ALA A 266 -16.34 -25.50 -4.67
C ALA A 266 -15.27 -24.42 -4.86
N PHE A 267 -14.53 -24.52 -5.96
CA PHE A 267 -13.64 -23.48 -6.46
C PHE A 267 -14.43 -22.59 -7.41
N LEU A 268 -14.59 -21.32 -7.07
CA LEU A 268 -15.47 -20.37 -7.76
C LEU A 268 -14.66 -19.25 -8.40
N LYS A 269 -15.06 -18.85 -9.59
CA LYS A 269 -14.54 -17.73 -10.35
C LYS A 269 -15.46 -16.53 -10.18
N ALA A 270 -15.13 -15.64 -9.26
CA ALA A 270 -15.78 -14.34 -9.14
C ALA A 270 -14.99 -13.33 -10.00
N GLY A 271 -15.28 -13.28 -11.29
CA GLY A 271 -14.52 -12.46 -12.25
C GLY A 271 -13.11 -13.00 -12.49
N ILE A 272 -12.10 -12.43 -11.84
CA ILE A 272 -10.67 -12.84 -11.97
C ILE A 272 -10.16 -13.62 -10.75
N LEU A 273 -10.92 -13.67 -9.66
CA LEU A 273 -10.51 -14.34 -8.42
C LEU A 273 -11.04 -15.76 -8.40
N THR A 274 -10.18 -16.70 -8.01
CA THR A 274 -10.58 -18.07 -7.69
C THR A 274 -10.71 -18.20 -6.18
N LEU A 275 -11.90 -18.53 -5.69
CA LEU A 275 -12.24 -18.62 -4.27
C LEU A 275 -12.63 -20.05 -3.92
N GLU A 276 -12.15 -20.56 -2.79
CA GLU A 276 -12.56 -21.85 -2.23
C GLU A 276 -13.69 -21.62 -1.22
N VAL A 277 -14.89 -22.14 -1.51
CA VAL A 277 -16.07 -21.95 -0.66
C VAL A 277 -16.77 -23.29 -0.40
N PRO A 278 -17.14 -23.61 0.86
CA PRO A 278 -17.93 -24.79 1.17
C PRO A 278 -19.28 -24.78 0.44
N LEU A 279 -19.72 -25.94 -0.07
CA LEU A 279 -20.98 -26.08 -0.81
C LEU A 279 -22.20 -25.59 -0.02
N SER A 280 -22.18 -25.72 1.31
CA SER A 280 -23.24 -25.26 2.22
C SER A 280 -23.48 -23.75 2.23
N LYS A 281 -22.58 -22.96 1.63
CA LYS A 281 -22.65 -21.49 1.58
C LYS A 281 -22.98 -20.94 0.19
N LEU A 282 -23.40 -21.82 -0.72
CA LEU A 282 -23.61 -21.50 -2.13
C LEU A 282 -25.06 -21.76 -2.54
N GLU A 283 -25.61 -20.84 -3.33
CA GLU A 283 -26.95 -20.94 -3.90
C GLU A 283 -26.87 -20.81 -5.43
N LYS A 284 -27.42 -21.77 -6.18
CA LYS A 284 -27.40 -21.73 -7.65
C LYS A 284 -28.34 -20.65 -8.19
N VAL A 285 -27.83 -19.77 -9.04
CA VAL A 285 -28.61 -18.67 -9.64
C VAL A 285 -28.80 -18.91 -11.13
N LYS A 286 -30.02 -18.72 -11.63
CA LYS A 286 -30.30 -18.75 -13.08
C LYS A 286 -29.63 -17.54 -13.75
N PRO A 287 -29.08 -17.68 -14.97
CA PRO A 287 -28.41 -16.58 -15.65
C PRO A 287 -29.42 -15.46 -15.97
N LEU A 288 -29.16 -14.26 -15.46
CA LEU A 288 -29.90 -13.05 -15.80
C LEU A 288 -29.54 -12.61 -17.22
N GLN A 289 -30.56 -12.34 -18.04
CA GLN A 289 -30.41 -11.80 -19.40
C GLN A 289 -29.75 -10.41 -19.34
N LYS A 290 -28.83 -10.15 -20.28
CA LYS A 290 -28.17 -8.85 -20.45
C LYS A 290 -29.18 -7.77 -20.81
N GLY A 291 -29.56 -6.96 -19.83
CA GLY A 291 -30.37 -5.76 -19.99
C GLY A 291 -30.56 -5.08 -18.64
N ASP A 292 -30.18 -3.80 -18.59
CA ASP A 292 -30.39 -2.85 -17.48
C ASP A 292 -29.58 -3.04 -16.19
N GLU A 293 -28.31 -2.62 -16.24
CA GLU A 293 -27.56 -2.26 -15.03
C GLU A 293 -27.73 -0.75 -14.73
N GLU A 294 -28.78 -0.41 -13.99
CA GLU A 294 -28.78 0.78 -13.13
C GLU A 294 -28.64 0.38 -11.67
N LYS A 295 -27.65 1.02 -11.02
CA LYS A 295 -27.56 1.35 -9.59
C LYS A 295 -27.47 0.19 -8.59
N SER A 296 -26.23 -0.25 -8.37
CA SER A 296 -25.69 -0.44 -7.01
C SER A 296 -24.18 -0.64 -7.10
N ASN A 297 -23.40 0.41 -6.84
CA ASN A 297 -21.98 0.27 -6.55
C ASN A 297 -21.62 1.22 -5.41
N SER A 298 -21.96 0.80 -4.21
CA SER A 298 -21.31 1.30 -2.99
C SER A 298 -20.32 0.24 -2.48
N ILE A 299 -19.06 0.65 -2.48
CA ILE A 299 -17.97 0.21 -1.60
C ILE A 299 -17.38 -1.17 -1.90
N VAL A 300 -16.54 -1.23 -2.93
CA VAL A 300 -15.27 -2.00 -2.87
C VAL A 300 -14.19 -1.17 -3.57
N SER A 301 -13.50 -0.35 -2.79
CA SER A 301 -12.24 0.26 -3.20
C SER A 301 -11.14 -0.80 -3.18
N GLY A 302 -10.33 -0.84 -4.25
CA GLY A 302 -9.02 -1.49 -4.20
C GLY A 302 -8.81 -2.77 -5.00
N ILE A 303 -9.38 -2.92 -6.20
CA ILE A 303 -8.76 -3.71 -7.28
C ILE A 303 -8.97 -2.95 -8.58
N GLN A 304 -7.96 -2.18 -8.98
CA GLN A 304 -7.99 -1.39 -10.20
C GLN A 304 -7.99 -2.35 -11.39
N ARG A 305 -9.14 -2.47 -12.06
CA ARG A 305 -9.18 -2.95 -13.45
C ARG A 305 -8.36 -1.95 -14.26
N PHE A 306 -7.22 -2.39 -14.80
CA PHE A 306 -6.41 -1.57 -15.69
C PHE A 306 -7.20 -1.37 -17.00
N SER A 307 -7.93 -0.27 -17.04
CA SER A 307 -8.65 0.22 -18.20
C SER A 307 -7.79 1.28 -18.87
N ASP A 308 -7.77 1.31 -20.19
CA ASP A 308 -7.20 2.44 -20.96
C ASP A 308 -8.08 3.68 -20.87
N GLU A 309 -9.22 3.56 -20.20
CA GLU A 309 -10.22 4.59 -20.05
C GLU A 309 -10.37 4.95 -18.58
N LEU A 310 -10.22 6.24 -18.29
CA LEU A 310 -10.51 6.85 -17.01
C LEU A 310 -11.76 7.71 -17.12
N ASP A 311 -12.81 7.37 -16.38
CA ASP A 311 -14.03 8.17 -16.29
C ASP A 311 -14.02 9.06 -15.05
N ILE A 312 -14.00 10.37 -15.28
CA ILE A 312 -14.03 11.40 -14.22
C ILE A 312 -15.33 12.22 -14.26
N ARG A 313 -16.37 11.75 -14.97
CA ARG A 313 -17.66 12.43 -15.01
C ARG A 313 -18.28 12.46 -13.61
N GLY A 314 -18.69 13.64 -13.17
CA GLY A 314 -19.28 13.85 -11.84
C GLY A 314 -18.26 14.10 -10.71
N MET A 315 -16.96 14.06 -11.00
CA MET A 315 -15.91 14.47 -10.05
C MET A 315 -15.80 15.98 -9.94
N THR A 316 -15.26 16.46 -8.82
CA THR A 316 -14.92 17.89 -8.67
C THR A 316 -13.58 18.17 -9.35
N THR A 317 -13.33 19.43 -9.75
CA THR A 317 -12.08 19.82 -10.41
C THR A 317 -10.84 19.62 -9.53
N ASP A 318 -11.02 19.59 -8.22
CA ASP A 318 -9.93 19.51 -7.24
C ASP A 318 -9.45 18.06 -7.04
N ASP A 319 -10.31 17.07 -7.34
CA ASP A 319 -9.97 15.64 -7.28
C ASP A 319 -9.21 15.15 -8.51
N VAL A 320 -9.32 15.88 -9.63
CA VAL A 320 -8.76 15.51 -10.95
C VAL A 320 -7.25 15.22 -10.92
N PRO A 321 -6.39 16.05 -10.30
CA PRO A 321 -4.95 15.80 -10.23
C PRO A 321 -4.58 14.43 -9.66
N PHE A 322 -5.26 14.01 -8.59
CA PHE A 322 -4.93 12.78 -7.87
C PHE A 322 -5.29 11.53 -8.69
N VAL A 323 -6.45 11.56 -9.34
CA VAL A 323 -6.93 10.45 -10.16
C VAL A 323 -6.14 10.35 -11.46
N LEU A 324 -5.70 11.47 -12.03
CA LEU A 324 -4.87 11.48 -13.24
C LEU A 324 -3.46 10.96 -13.01
N ASP A 325 -2.83 11.23 -11.87
CA ASP A 325 -1.50 10.70 -11.54
C ASP A 325 -1.52 9.17 -11.52
N ASP A 326 -2.46 8.59 -10.78
CA ASP A 326 -2.57 7.14 -10.66
C ASP A 326 -2.92 6.45 -12.00
N PHE A 327 -3.67 7.13 -12.86
CA PHE A 327 -3.98 6.66 -14.21
C PHE A 327 -2.76 6.68 -15.13
N ILE A 328 -1.97 7.75 -15.14
CA ILE A 328 -0.76 7.87 -15.96
C ILE A 328 0.28 6.83 -15.51
N ASP A 329 0.47 6.67 -14.20
CA ASP A 329 1.38 5.66 -13.65
C ASP A 329 0.94 4.23 -14.04
N SER A 330 -0.37 4.00 -14.10
CA SER A 330 -0.94 2.72 -14.53
C SER A 330 -0.74 2.45 -16.03
N LEU A 331 -0.82 3.47 -16.90
CA LEU A 331 -0.50 3.33 -18.33
C LEU A 331 0.98 2.97 -18.55
N ILE A 332 1.89 3.60 -17.81
CA ILE A 332 3.33 3.32 -17.89
C ILE A 332 3.63 1.91 -17.41
N ARG A 333 3.07 1.50 -16.27
CA ARG A 333 3.28 0.18 -15.66
C ARG A 333 2.79 -0.96 -16.56
N THR A 334 1.76 -0.70 -17.35
CA THR A 334 1.18 -1.67 -18.30
C THR A 334 1.77 -1.56 -19.71
N ASN A 335 2.78 -0.72 -19.91
CA ASN A 335 3.45 -0.45 -21.19
C ASN A 335 2.48 -0.05 -22.31
N ARG A 336 1.44 0.71 -21.97
CA ARG A 336 0.45 1.22 -22.91
C ARG A 336 0.75 2.68 -23.23
N SER A 337 0.85 2.97 -24.52
CA SER A 337 1.24 4.30 -24.99
C SER A 337 0.08 5.30 -25.05
N LYS A 338 -1.18 4.85 -24.96
CA LYS A 338 -2.37 5.70 -25.12
C LYS A 338 -3.40 5.47 -24.02
N GLY A 339 -4.01 6.55 -23.56
CA GLY A 339 -5.13 6.53 -22.60
C GLY A 339 -6.23 7.53 -22.95
N TYR A 340 -7.45 7.26 -22.48
CA TYR A 340 -8.66 8.01 -22.75
C TYR A 340 -9.26 8.53 -21.45
N ILE A 341 -9.37 9.86 -21.30
CA ILE A 341 -9.94 10.50 -20.11
C ILE A 341 -11.31 11.05 -20.46
N ILE A 342 -12.36 10.46 -19.89
CA ILE A 342 -13.76 10.83 -20.13
C ILE A 342 -14.17 11.85 -19.06
N HIS A 343 -14.27 13.11 -19.44
CA HIS A 343 -14.69 14.22 -18.55
C HIS A 343 -16.09 14.75 -18.88
N GLY A 344 -16.68 14.30 -20.00
CA GLY A 344 -17.98 14.76 -20.47
C GLY A 344 -17.92 16.14 -21.13
N LYS A 345 -19.00 16.51 -21.83
CA LYS A 345 -19.08 17.75 -22.63
C LYS A 345 -19.53 18.99 -21.85
N GLY A 346 -20.00 18.83 -20.61
CA GLY A 346 -20.79 19.79 -19.81
C GLY A 346 -20.40 21.28 -19.90
N THR A 347 -19.82 21.84 -18.83
CA THR A 347 -19.43 23.27 -18.77
C THR A 347 -17.97 23.52 -19.17
N GLY A 348 -17.24 22.49 -19.60
CA GLY A 348 -15.82 22.58 -19.98
C GLY A 348 -14.82 22.65 -18.81
N LYS A 349 -15.26 22.96 -17.59
CA LYS A 349 -14.38 23.14 -16.41
C LYS A 349 -13.50 21.93 -16.09
N LEU A 350 -14.05 20.72 -16.19
CA LEU A 350 -13.28 19.48 -15.98
C LEU A 350 -12.24 19.26 -17.10
N ALA A 351 -12.59 19.59 -18.35
CA ALA A 351 -11.65 19.50 -19.47
C ALA A 351 -10.48 20.49 -19.28
N GLU A 352 -10.77 21.72 -18.85
CA GLU A 352 -9.75 22.73 -18.55
C GLU A 352 -8.83 22.30 -17.40
N ALA A 353 -9.40 21.71 -16.34
CA ALA A 353 -8.63 21.19 -15.21
C ALA A 353 -7.69 20.04 -15.65
N VAL A 354 -8.20 19.08 -16.42
CA VAL A 354 -7.39 18.00 -17.01
C VAL A 354 -6.26 18.56 -17.87
N TRP A 355 -6.55 19.53 -18.74
CA TRP A 355 -5.55 20.10 -19.65
C TRP A 355 -4.50 20.93 -18.93
N LYS A 356 -4.91 21.71 -17.91
CA LYS A 356 -3.99 22.47 -17.05
C LYS A 356 -3.01 21.52 -16.37
N TYR A 357 -3.52 20.38 -15.90
CA TYR A 357 -2.75 19.37 -15.22
C TYR A 357 -1.79 18.62 -16.15
N LEU A 358 -2.28 18.12 -17.29
CA LEU A 358 -1.45 17.38 -18.27
C LEU A 358 -0.29 18.21 -18.84
N ARG A 359 -0.44 19.54 -19.00
CA ARG A 359 0.65 20.42 -19.45
C ARG A 359 1.85 20.47 -18.50
N GLN A 360 1.64 20.19 -17.21
CA GLN A 360 2.70 20.25 -16.21
C GLN A 360 3.53 18.96 -16.14
N LYS A 361 3.05 17.86 -16.75
CA LYS A 361 3.68 16.55 -16.66
C LYS A 361 4.58 16.30 -17.86
N ARG A 362 5.90 16.23 -17.63
CA ARG A 362 6.92 15.90 -18.66
C ARG A 362 6.74 14.52 -19.28
N ILE A 363 6.03 13.62 -18.59
CA ILE A 363 5.84 12.24 -19.02
C ILE A 363 4.77 12.11 -20.11
N VAL A 364 3.88 13.09 -20.26
CA VAL A 364 2.86 13.10 -21.31
C VAL A 364 3.48 13.70 -22.57
N LYS A 365 3.70 12.87 -23.60
CA LYS A 365 4.27 13.31 -24.88
C LYS A 365 3.32 14.23 -25.62
N ARG A 366 2.04 13.86 -25.70
CA ARG A 366 0.99 14.60 -26.42
C ARG A 366 -0.38 14.36 -25.79
N PHE A 367 -1.26 15.36 -25.87
CA PHE A 367 -2.67 15.19 -25.56
C PHE A 367 -3.54 15.96 -26.56
N ARG A 368 -4.73 15.43 -26.86
CA ARG A 368 -5.69 16.05 -27.78
C ARG A 368 -7.12 15.72 -27.38
N ILE A 369 -8.07 16.46 -27.94
CA ILE A 369 -9.49 16.08 -27.87
C ILE A 369 -9.71 14.76 -28.65
N GLY A 370 -10.59 13.91 -28.15
CA GLY A 370 -11.03 12.69 -28.82
C GLY A 370 -11.69 12.97 -30.16
N THR A 371 -11.46 12.10 -31.14
CA THR A 371 -12.21 12.14 -32.40
C THR A 371 -13.68 11.76 -32.18
N PRO A 372 -14.60 12.00 -33.14
CA PRO A 372 -16.00 11.58 -33.00
C PRO A 372 -16.19 10.08 -32.70
N LYS A 373 -15.26 9.21 -33.13
CA LYS A 373 -15.25 7.77 -32.82
C LYS A 373 -14.75 7.45 -31.40
N GLU A 374 -14.03 8.37 -30.77
CA GLU A 374 -13.42 8.24 -29.43
C GLU A 374 -14.19 9.05 -28.36
N GLY A 375 -15.43 9.47 -28.64
CA GLY A 375 -16.26 10.25 -27.71
C GLY A 375 -16.21 11.78 -27.90
N GLY A 376 -15.45 12.28 -28.89
CA GLY A 376 -15.44 13.68 -29.29
C GLY A 376 -14.94 14.64 -28.20
N HIS A 377 -15.55 15.83 -28.13
CA HIS A 377 -15.22 16.89 -27.18
C HIS A 377 -15.40 16.53 -25.69
N GLY A 378 -15.99 15.37 -25.37
CA GLY A 378 -16.15 14.90 -23.99
C GLY A 378 -15.01 14.01 -23.49
N VAL A 379 -14.00 13.77 -24.34
CA VAL A 379 -12.88 12.87 -24.05
C VAL A 379 -11.57 13.56 -24.41
N THR A 380 -10.58 13.44 -23.53
CA THR A 380 -9.19 13.84 -23.79
C THR A 380 -8.34 12.59 -23.95
N VAL A 381 -7.67 12.47 -25.09
CA VAL A 381 -6.75 11.36 -25.39
C VAL A 381 -5.34 11.80 -25.07
N ILE A 382 -4.62 10.98 -24.30
CA ILE A 382 -3.23 11.22 -23.90
C ILE A 382 -2.31 10.14 -24.47
N GLU A 383 -1.09 10.55 -24.78
CA GLU A 383 0.00 9.69 -25.21
C GLU A 383 1.19 9.90 -24.28
N VAL A 384 1.69 8.81 -23.68
CA VAL A 384 2.71 8.81 -22.62
C VAL A 384 4.03 8.23 -23.15
#